data_AF-A0A7X6UMN9-F1
#
_entry.id   AF-A0A7X6UMN9-F1
#
_cell.length_a   1.000
_cell.length_b   1.000
_cell.length_c   1.000
_cell.angle_alpha   90.00
_cell.angle_beta   90.00
_cell.angle_gamma   90.00
#
_symmetry.space_group_name_H-M   'P 1'
#
loop_
_entity.id
_entity.type
_entity.pdbx_description
1 polymer ?
#
loop_
_entity_poly.entity_id
_entity_poly.type
_entity_poly.pdbx_seq_one_letter_code
_entity_poly.pdbx_strand_id
1 'polypeptide(L)'
;MGLIKVTRELFPDDVLKTAYSIGEGVFCNLVGSLLSIREVKQIEIELRKWVEQDSPIQFIEHKDGYYHYLLGDMPIKIVYPAHTSTTLAEPFTIIPFSYGFIIDFADPISRSKEPLKPPLLLANSYEKSQRWLRNVGIEYFTDINKFILSGKSLTLLGLAEAVHEKRISDIADMIIKQRRALRVLIIAGPSSSGKTSFAQRISTQLYVNGLKTVALSMDDYYLSRDKVPLDDDGKYDFDCVEALDLPLLQQHIEQLIKGETVEAPVHDFIRSRRAKQTRTVSVGPEEILIIEGIHALDPILVPNINRNLLFKVYVSCLGGLSFDLYNRQPTTEVRLLRRLVRDDRFRGSHPEETFDMWASVR
;
A
#
# COMPACT_ATOMS: atom_id res chain seq x y z
N MET A 1 22.65 0.08 -3.73
CA MET A 1 23.90 0.55 -4.36
C MET A 1 24.61 -0.56 -5.14
N GLY A 2 24.82 -1.75 -4.56
CA GLY A 2 25.42 -2.89 -5.28
C GLY A 2 24.76 -3.19 -6.63
N LEU A 3 23.42 -3.24 -6.67
CA LEU A 3 22.69 -3.39 -7.94
C LEU A 3 23.06 -2.33 -8.99
N ILE A 4 23.24 -1.06 -8.61
CA ILE A 4 23.60 0.01 -9.55
C ILE A 4 24.99 -0.26 -10.14
N LYS A 5 25.95 -0.65 -9.31
CA LYS A 5 27.31 -1.00 -9.76
C LYS A 5 27.30 -2.22 -10.68
N VAL A 6 26.73 -3.33 -10.22
CA VAL A 6 26.71 -4.61 -10.95
C VAL A 6 25.98 -4.48 -12.28
N THR A 7 24.82 -3.83 -12.31
CA THR A 7 24.08 -3.65 -13.57
C THR A 7 24.80 -2.74 -14.54
N ARG A 8 25.49 -1.68 -14.07
CA ARG A 8 26.32 -0.83 -14.94
C ARG A 8 27.54 -1.58 -15.51
N GLU A 9 28.14 -2.48 -14.75
CA GLU A 9 29.28 -3.30 -15.21
C GLU A 9 28.84 -4.36 -16.22
N LEU A 10 27.69 -5.01 -15.99
CA LEU A 10 27.14 -6.02 -16.89
C LEU A 10 26.50 -5.43 -18.15
N PHE A 11 25.85 -4.27 -18.03
CA PHE A 11 25.06 -3.62 -19.07
C PHE A 11 25.42 -2.12 -19.15
N PRO A 12 26.59 -1.77 -19.71
CA PRO A 12 27.12 -0.41 -19.66
C PRO A 12 26.30 0.64 -20.42
N ASP A 13 25.54 0.21 -21.42
CA ASP A 13 24.67 1.10 -22.22
C ASP A 13 23.28 1.27 -21.62
N ASP A 14 22.96 0.52 -20.56
CA ASP A 14 21.66 0.51 -19.91
C ASP A 14 21.69 1.21 -18.55
N VAL A 15 20.52 1.69 -18.11
CA VAL A 15 20.38 2.31 -16.80
C VAL A 15 19.37 1.54 -15.97
N LEU A 16 19.79 1.10 -14.79
CA LEU A 16 18.91 0.50 -13.79
C LEU A 16 17.86 1.51 -13.31
N LYS A 17 16.61 1.08 -13.28
CA LYS A 17 15.49 1.77 -12.64
C LYS A 17 14.96 0.91 -11.50
N THR A 18 14.91 1.47 -10.29
CA THR A 18 14.17 0.93 -9.15
C THR A 18 12.74 1.45 -9.22
N ALA A 19 11.82 0.65 -9.75
CA ALA A 19 10.53 1.15 -10.20
C ALA A 19 9.50 1.24 -9.07
N TYR A 20 9.23 0.16 -8.33
CA TYR A 20 8.20 0.16 -7.28
C TYR A 20 8.40 -0.95 -6.24
N SER A 21 7.82 -0.75 -5.04
CA SER A 21 7.83 -1.75 -3.96
C SER A 21 6.83 -2.88 -4.21
N ILE A 22 7.22 -4.11 -3.83
CA ILE A 22 6.48 -5.34 -4.08
C ILE A 22 6.70 -6.33 -2.92
N GLY A 23 5.78 -6.37 -1.96
CA GLY A 23 6.01 -7.09 -0.69
C GLY A 23 7.23 -6.52 0.04
N GLU A 24 8.11 -7.40 0.52
CA GLU A 24 9.42 -7.07 1.11
C GLU A 24 10.49 -6.72 0.04
N GLY A 25 10.14 -6.76 -1.24
CA GLY A 25 11.06 -6.55 -2.35
C GLY A 25 10.84 -5.26 -3.12
N VAL A 26 11.67 -5.07 -4.13
CA VAL A 26 11.59 -3.97 -5.10
C VAL A 26 11.66 -4.53 -6.51
N PHE A 27 10.73 -4.12 -7.36
CA PHE A 27 10.81 -4.39 -8.79
C PHE A 27 11.79 -3.42 -9.46
N CYS A 28 12.70 -3.99 -10.24
CA CYS A 28 13.76 -3.32 -10.95
C CYS A 28 13.76 -3.72 -12.42
N ASN A 29 14.15 -2.78 -13.29
CA ASN A 29 14.31 -3.04 -14.71
C ASN A 29 15.44 -2.18 -15.30
N LEU A 30 15.88 -2.51 -16.51
CA LEU A 30 16.73 -1.64 -17.30
C LEU A 30 15.86 -0.73 -18.16
N VAL A 31 16.20 0.56 -18.24
CA VAL A 31 15.45 1.53 -19.05
C VAL A 31 15.65 1.20 -20.52
N GLY A 32 14.57 0.88 -21.23
CA GLY A 32 14.61 0.61 -22.69
C GLY A 32 14.99 -0.82 -23.06
N SER A 33 15.39 -1.65 -22.10
CA SER A 33 15.92 -3.00 -22.34
C SER A 33 15.15 -4.06 -21.57
N LEU A 34 14.99 -5.23 -22.20
CA LEU A 34 14.37 -6.40 -21.60
C LEU A 34 15.46 -7.32 -21.05
N LEU A 35 15.28 -7.82 -19.84
CA LEU A 35 16.20 -8.81 -19.25
C LEU A 35 15.68 -10.23 -19.46
N SER A 36 16.54 -11.10 -20.00
CA SER A 36 16.31 -12.54 -20.03
C SER A 36 16.53 -13.17 -18.65
N ILE A 37 15.96 -14.37 -18.44
CA ILE A 37 16.17 -15.14 -17.20
C ILE A 37 17.66 -15.40 -16.93
N ARG A 38 18.47 -15.56 -17.99
CA ARG A 38 19.92 -15.79 -17.85
C ARG A 38 20.64 -14.55 -17.35
N GLU A 39 20.31 -13.39 -17.90
CA GLU A 39 20.87 -12.10 -17.48
C GLU A 39 20.48 -11.76 -16.04
N VAL A 40 19.23 -12.01 -15.64
CA VAL A 40 18.79 -11.84 -14.24
C VAL A 40 19.60 -12.72 -13.28
N LYS A 41 19.86 -13.99 -13.65
CA LYS A 41 20.72 -14.87 -12.86
C LYS A 41 22.17 -14.37 -12.78
N GLN A 42 22.67 -13.79 -13.87
CA GLN A 42 24.01 -13.21 -13.88
C GLN A 42 24.11 -12.00 -12.95
N ILE A 43 23.08 -11.14 -12.90
CA ILE A 43 23.00 -10.04 -11.92
C ILE A 43 23.09 -10.59 -10.50
N GLU A 44 22.36 -11.68 -10.18
CA GLU A 44 22.42 -12.29 -8.85
C GLU A 44 23.82 -12.79 -8.49
N ILE A 45 24.45 -13.52 -9.40
CA ILE A 45 25.79 -14.08 -9.19
C ILE A 45 26.81 -12.97 -8.95
N GLU A 46 26.83 -11.94 -9.79
CA GLU A 46 27.78 -10.84 -9.65
C GLU A 46 27.49 -9.98 -8.42
N LEU A 47 26.21 -9.82 -8.04
CA LEU A 47 25.86 -9.12 -6.80
C LEU A 47 26.33 -9.87 -5.56
N ARG A 48 26.20 -11.21 -5.52
CA ARG A 48 26.73 -12.02 -4.42
C ARG A 48 28.25 -11.93 -4.33
N LYS A 49 28.96 -12.04 -5.46
CA LYS A 49 30.42 -11.85 -5.50
C LYS A 49 30.82 -10.48 -4.97
N TRP A 50 30.11 -9.42 -5.37
CA TRP A 50 30.37 -8.07 -4.89
C TRP A 50 30.18 -7.94 -3.38
N VAL A 51 29.16 -8.61 -2.82
CA VAL A 51 28.93 -8.67 -1.36
C VAL A 51 30.03 -9.45 -0.64
N GLU A 52 30.42 -10.61 -1.15
CA GLU A 52 31.46 -11.49 -0.58
C GLU A 52 32.85 -10.84 -0.55
N GLN A 53 33.13 -9.95 -1.51
CA GLN A 53 34.39 -9.22 -1.58
C GLN A 53 34.53 -8.11 -0.51
N ASP A 54 33.47 -7.83 0.26
CA ASP A 54 33.38 -6.70 1.20
C ASP A 54 33.86 -5.37 0.59
N SER A 55 33.40 -5.10 -0.65
CA SER A 55 33.86 -3.94 -1.41
C SER A 55 33.55 -2.63 -0.66
N PRO A 56 34.53 -1.80 -0.29
CA PRO A 56 34.29 -0.65 0.57
C PRO A 56 33.37 0.36 -0.11
N ILE A 57 32.32 0.77 0.60
CA ILE A 57 31.46 1.89 0.24
C ILE A 57 31.90 3.08 1.10
N GLN A 58 32.45 4.11 0.47
CA GLN A 58 32.89 5.30 1.18
C GLN A 58 31.75 6.31 1.29
N PHE A 59 31.36 6.69 2.51
CA PHE A 59 30.50 7.86 2.72
C PHE A 59 31.31 9.14 2.52
N ILE A 60 30.75 10.09 1.75
CA ILE A 60 31.38 11.37 1.43
C ILE A 60 30.77 12.50 2.26
N GLU A 61 29.48 12.77 2.04
CA GLU A 61 28.76 13.83 2.74
C GLU A 61 27.24 13.62 2.68
N HIS A 62 26.50 14.33 3.53
CA HIS A 62 25.06 14.49 3.39
C HIS A 62 24.76 15.94 3.00
N LYS A 63 24.25 16.14 1.79
CA LYS A 63 24.06 17.46 1.18
C LYS A 63 22.84 17.47 0.27
N ASP A 64 22.05 18.54 0.36
CA ASP A 64 20.83 18.76 -0.44
C ASP A 64 19.79 17.63 -0.32
N GLY A 65 19.72 16.99 0.85
CA GLY A 65 18.80 15.87 1.12
C GLY A 65 19.24 14.52 0.55
N TYR A 66 20.49 14.42 0.08
CA TYR A 66 21.08 13.17 -0.41
C TYR A 66 22.31 12.80 0.40
N TYR A 67 22.46 11.51 0.65
CA TYR A 67 23.70 10.89 1.12
C TYR A 67 24.55 10.54 -0.10
N HIS A 68 25.76 11.08 -0.15
CA HIS A 68 26.71 10.89 -1.24
C HIS A 68 27.73 9.83 -0.83
N TYR A 69 27.90 8.85 -1.70
CA TYR A 69 28.80 7.72 -1.52
C TYR A 69 29.71 7.56 -2.74
N LEU A 70 30.85 6.91 -2.52
CA LEU A 70 31.76 6.49 -3.56
C LEU A 70 31.92 4.96 -3.49
N LEU A 71 31.63 4.28 -4.59
CA LEU A 71 31.82 2.84 -4.76
C LEU A 71 32.99 2.60 -5.73
N GLY A 72 34.21 2.44 -5.20
CA GLY A 72 35.43 2.51 -6.01
C GLY A 72 35.60 3.93 -6.54
N ASP A 73 35.47 4.13 -7.86
CA ASP A 73 35.49 5.46 -8.49
C ASP A 73 34.08 5.95 -8.88
N MET A 74 33.03 5.23 -8.49
CA MET A 74 31.66 5.50 -8.91
C MET A 74 30.92 6.36 -7.88
N PRO A 75 30.63 7.64 -8.15
CA PRO A 75 29.81 8.44 -7.27
C PRO A 75 28.34 7.99 -7.36
N ILE A 76 27.72 7.79 -6.21
CA ILE A 76 26.31 7.44 -6.08
C ILE A 76 25.68 8.33 -5.02
N LYS A 77 24.50 8.86 -5.32
CA LYS A 77 23.68 9.59 -4.35
C LYS A 77 22.38 8.85 -4.08
N ILE A 78 22.00 8.76 -2.81
CA ILE A 78 20.77 8.12 -2.39
C ILE A 78 20.04 8.96 -1.33
N VAL A 79 18.72 8.85 -1.28
CA VAL A 79 17.89 9.62 -0.34
C VAL A 79 17.98 9.07 1.08
N TYR A 80 18.23 7.77 1.23
CA TYR A 80 18.31 7.09 2.52
C TYR A 80 19.76 6.74 2.85
N PRO A 81 20.17 6.81 4.13
CA PRO A 81 21.50 6.37 4.51
C PRO A 81 21.64 4.87 4.21
N ALA A 82 22.78 4.49 3.65
CA ALA A 82 23.15 3.10 3.44
C ALA A 82 24.31 2.68 4.34
N HIS A 83 24.31 1.39 4.68
CA HIS A 83 25.43 0.73 5.31
C HIS A 83 26.66 0.76 4.39
N THR A 84 27.84 0.90 4.99
CA THR A 84 29.12 1.00 4.27
C THR A 84 29.86 -0.32 4.09
N SER A 85 29.48 -1.35 4.84
CA SER A 85 29.92 -2.74 4.60
C SER A 85 28.91 -3.46 3.74
N THR A 86 29.38 -4.17 2.72
CA THR A 86 28.50 -4.89 1.78
C THR A 86 27.96 -6.17 2.37
N THR A 87 28.61 -6.72 3.39
CA THR A 87 28.15 -7.93 4.12
C THR A 87 26.76 -7.76 4.74
N LEU A 88 26.36 -6.52 5.05
CA LEU A 88 25.04 -6.19 5.59
C LEU A 88 23.93 -6.15 4.52
N ALA A 89 24.25 -6.43 3.25
CA ALA A 89 23.24 -6.49 2.19
C ALA A 89 22.45 -7.80 2.17
N GLU A 90 22.92 -8.86 2.83
CA GLU A 90 22.22 -10.14 2.95
C GLU A 90 21.23 -10.16 4.13
N PRO A 91 20.16 -10.98 4.04
CA PRO A 91 19.81 -11.87 2.92
C PRO A 91 19.08 -11.15 1.78
N PHE A 92 19.29 -11.61 0.54
CA PHE A 92 18.46 -11.24 -0.61
C PHE A 92 18.34 -12.38 -1.62
N THR A 93 17.28 -12.34 -2.43
CA THR A 93 17.09 -13.19 -3.62
C THR A 93 16.71 -12.34 -4.83
N ILE A 94 17.19 -12.69 -6.02
CA ILE A 94 16.78 -12.04 -7.27
C ILE A 94 15.87 -12.97 -8.07
N ILE A 95 14.66 -12.49 -8.37
CA ILE A 95 13.61 -13.28 -9.02
C ILE A 95 13.29 -12.66 -10.37
N PRO A 96 13.48 -13.37 -11.50
CA PRO A 96 13.02 -12.89 -12.80
C PRO A 96 11.52 -12.60 -12.77
N PHE A 97 11.11 -11.41 -13.22
CA PHE A 97 9.72 -11.00 -13.16
C PHE A 97 9.39 -10.00 -14.27
N SER A 98 8.38 -10.32 -15.08
CA SER A 98 7.95 -9.48 -16.21
C SER A 98 9.14 -9.11 -17.12
N TYR A 99 9.35 -7.83 -17.41
CA TYR A 99 10.45 -7.31 -18.23
C TYR A 99 11.73 -6.97 -17.43
N GLY A 100 11.79 -7.37 -16.16
CA GLY A 100 12.91 -7.10 -15.27
C GLY A 100 13.04 -8.17 -14.19
N PHE A 101 13.26 -7.74 -12.95
CA PHE A 101 13.42 -8.64 -11.81
C PHE A 101 12.95 -8.01 -10.51
N ILE A 102 12.67 -8.85 -9.52
CA ILE A 102 12.42 -8.44 -8.13
C ILE A 102 13.68 -8.75 -7.33
N ILE A 103 14.22 -7.77 -6.63
CA ILE A 103 15.11 -8.04 -5.49
C ILE A 103 14.24 -8.18 -4.24
N ASP A 104 14.28 -9.35 -3.63
CA ASP A 104 13.48 -9.71 -2.46
C ASP A 104 14.38 -9.81 -1.22
N PHE A 105 14.03 -9.06 -0.17
CA PHE A 105 14.79 -9.00 1.08
C PHE A 105 14.18 -9.85 2.20
N ALA A 106 13.11 -10.60 1.91
CA ALA A 106 12.54 -11.52 2.89
C ALA A 106 13.56 -12.58 3.31
N ASP A 107 13.70 -12.81 4.63
CA ASP A 107 14.57 -13.86 5.16
C ASP A 107 14.04 -15.24 4.70
N PRO A 108 14.82 -16.02 3.93
CA PRO A 108 14.43 -17.36 3.45
C PRO A 108 14.11 -18.35 4.57
N ILE A 109 14.62 -18.12 5.79
CA ILE A 109 14.38 -18.97 6.96
C ILE A 109 13.03 -18.62 7.59
N SER A 110 12.68 -17.34 7.65
CA SER A 110 11.41 -16.83 8.23
C SER A 110 10.20 -17.09 7.34
N ARG A 111 10.39 -17.09 6.02
CA ARG A 111 9.32 -17.42 5.08
C ARG A 111 9.04 -18.91 5.15
N SER A 112 7.78 -19.31 5.15
CA SER A 112 7.43 -20.67 4.73
C SER A 112 8.17 -20.93 3.40
N LYS A 113 8.71 -22.13 3.18
CA LYS A 113 9.54 -22.50 2.01
C LYS A 113 8.87 -22.27 0.63
N GLU A 114 7.72 -21.60 0.58
CA GLU A 114 7.01 -21.24 -0.63
C GLU A 114 7.70 -20.06 -1.35
N PRO A 115 7.96 -20.19 -2.66
CA PRO A 115 8.43 -19.08 -3.50
C PRO A 115 7.49 -17.88 -3.43
N LEU A 116 8.03 -16.66 -3.62
CA LEU A 116 7.23 -15.44 -3.76
C LEU A 116 6.17 -15.66 -4.87
N LYS A 117 4.89 -15.66 -4.49
CA LYS A 117 3.79 -15.70 -5.45
C LYS A 117 3.78 -14.37 -6.21
N PRO A 118 3.94 -14.37 -7.56
CA PRO A 118 4.03 -13.14 -8.34
C PRO A 118 2.78 -12.27 -8.13
N PRO A 119 2.89 -11.05 -7.57
CA PRO A 119 1.73 -10.23 -7.23
C PRO A 119 1.29 -9.42 -8.46
N LEU A 120 0.78 -10.12 -9.48
CA LEU A 120 0.44 -9.58 -10.79
C LEU A 120 -0.58 -8.42 -10.73
N LEU A 121 -1.58 -8.49 -9.83
CA LEU A 121 -2.56 -7.41 -9.66
C LEU A 121 -1.91 -6.12 -9.14
N LEU A 122 -0.96 -6.24 -8.22
CA LEU A 122 -0.20 -5.12 -7.67
C LEU A 122 0.70 -4.50 -8.74
N ALA A 123 1.48 -5.34 -9.43
CA ALA A 123 2.34 -4.91 -10.54
C ALA A 123 1.53 -4.18 -11.63
N ASN A 124 0.41 -4.77 -12.06
CA ASN A 124 -0.49 -4.14 -13.04
C ASN A 124 -1.04 -2.79 -12.55
N SER A 125 -1.29 -2.63 -11.25
CA SER A 125 -1.77 -1.37 -10.66
C SER A 125 -0.69 -0.28 -10.67
N TYR A 126 0.57 -0.65 -10.40
CA TYR A 126 1.71 0.26 -10.57
C TYR A 126 1.91 0.64 -12.04
N GLU A 127 1.93 -0.33 -12.96
CA GLU A 127 2.12 -0.07 -14.39
C GLU A 127 1.06 0.87 -14.96
N LYS A 128 -0.21 0.67 -14.60
CA LYS A 128 -1.30 1.57 -15.00
C LYS A 128 -1.09 2.99 -14.46
N SER A 129 -0.59 3.13 -13.25
CA SER A 129 -0.36 4.43 -12.61
C SER A 129 0.86 5.13 -13.21
N GLN A 130 1.96 4.41 -13.44
CA GLN A 130 3.14 4.89 -14.14
C GLN A 130 2.84 5.32 -15.58
N ARG A 131 2.03 4.54 -16.32
CA ARG A 131 1.58 4.93 -17.66
C ARG A 131 0.76 6.22 -17.64
N TRP A 132 -0.14 6.38 -16.66
CA TRP A 132 -0.91 7.61 -16.54
C TRP A 132 -0.01 8.82 -16.24
N LEU A 133 0.93 8.70 -15.31
CA LEU A 133 1.90 9.74 -14.99
C LEU A 133 2.68 10.18 -16.24
N ARG A 134 3.20 9.23 -17.01
CA ARG A 134 3.88 9.52 -18.29
C ARG A 134 2.98 10.24 -19.29
N ASN A 135 1.71 9.85 -19.40
CA ASN A 135 0.76 10.51 -20.30
C ASN A 135 0.50 11.97 -19.95
N VAL A 136 0.62 12.35 -18.67
CA VAL A 136 0.50 13.74 -18.21
C VAL A 136 1.86 14.46 -18.10
N GLY A 137 2.93 13.83 -18.59
CA GLY A 137 4.28 14.42 -18.60
C GLY A 137 4.94 14.46 -17.22
N ILE A 138 4.61 13.52 -16.34
CA ILE A 138 5.20 13.39 -15.01
C ILE A 138 5.94 12.06 -14.93
N GLU A 139 7.22 12.10 -14.57
CA GLU A 139 7.98 10.89 -14.25
C GLU A 139 8.61 10.98 -12.86
N TYR A 140 9.06 12.17 -12.46
CA TYR A 140 9.72 12.41 -11.18
C TYR A 140 9.06 13.52 -10.37
N PHE A 141 9.42 13.62 -9.08
CA PHE A 141 8.98 14.74 -8.22
C PHE A 141 9.36 16.11 -8.79
N THR A 142 10.47 16.21 -9.51
CA THR A 142 10.88 17.46 -10.17
C THR A 142 9.85 17.93 -11.21
N ASP A 143 9.12 17.02 -11.84
CA ASP A 143 8.06 17.38 -12.79
C ASP A 143 6.83 17.94 -12.07
N ILE A 144 6.46 17.38 -10.92
CA ILE A 144 5.42 17.99 -10.06
C ILE A 144 5.82 19.41 -9.66
N ASN A 145 7.07 19.61 -9.25
CA ASN A 145 7.55 20.94 -8.88
C ASN A 145 7.45 21.92 -10.05
N LYS A 146 7.75 21.50 -11.29
CA LYS A 146 7.54 22.34 -12.49
C LYS A 146 6.07 22.69 -12.69
N PHE A 147 5.14 21.76 -12.49
CA PHE A 147 3.70 22.04 -12.55
C PHE A 147 3.28 23.09 -11.51
N ILE A 148 3.76 22.95 -10.27
CA ILE A 148 3.43 23.88 -9.17
C ILE A 148 4.01 25.27 -9.46
N LEU A 149 5.30 25.35 -9.78
CA LEU A 149 6.00 26.61 -10.03
C LEU A 149 5.48 27.35 -11.28
N SER A 150 4.90 26.63 -12.24
CA SER A 150 4.25 27.23 -13.41
C SER A 150 2.78 27.64 -13.18
N GLY A 151 2.28 27.57 -11.94
CA GLY A 151 0.91 27.96 -11.59
C GLY A 151 -0.16 26.96 -12.04
N LYS A 152 0.22 25.73 -12.44
CA LYS A 152 -0.67 24.70 -12.98
C LYS A 152 -1.15 23.68 -11.93
N SER A 153 -1.05 24.01 -10.65
CA SER A 153 -1.42 23.11 -9.53
C SER A 153 -2.88 22.63 -9.62
N LEU A 154 -3.82 23.53 -9.91
CA LEU A 154 -5.24 23.16 -10.04
C LEU A 154 -5.48 22.22 -11.23
N THR A 155 -4.76 22.41 -12.33
CA THR A 155 -4.83 21.50 -13.48
C THR A 155 -4.33 20.10 -13.10
N LEU A 156 -3.21 20.02 -12.39
CA LEU A 156 -2.67 18.73 -11.93
C LEU A 156 -3.64 18.02 -10.98
N LEU A 157 -4.23 18.75 -10.03
CA LEU A 157 -5.26 18.22 -9.11
C LEU A 157 -6.49 17.73 -9.88
N GLY A 158 -6.98 18.50 -10.85
CA GLY A 158 -8.11 18.11 -11.69
C GLY A 158 -7.84 16.84 -12.50
N LEU A 159 -6.64 16.69 -13.07
CA LEU A 159 -6.22 15.48 -13.77
C LEU A 159 -6.16 14.26 -12.84
N ALA A 160 -5.61 14.43 -11.63
CA ALA A 160 -5.54 13.39 -10.62
C ALA A 160 -6.95 12.95 -10.16
N GLU A 161 -7.84 13.89 -9.87
CA GLU A 161 -9.22 13.56 -9.49
C GLU A 161 -9.98 12.90 -10.63
N ALA A 162 -9.82 13.36 -11.87
CA ALA A 162 -10.47 12.76 -13.04
C ALA A 162 -10.04 11.31 -13.27
N VAL A 163 -8.75 10.98 -13.12
CA VAL A 163 -8.29 9.58 -13.26
C VAL A 163 -8.80 8.70 -12.12
N HIS A 164 -8.86 9.24 -10.89
CA HIS A 164 -9.42 8.53 -9.75
C HIS A 164 -10.91 8.27 -9.94
N GLU A 165 -11.68 9.28 -10.36
CA GLU A 165 -13.11 9.14 -10.61
C GLU A 165 -13.41 8.12 -11.71
N LYS A 166 -12.66 8.18 -12.82
CA LYS A 166 -12.77 7.18 -13.89
C LYS A 166 -12.55 5.76 -13.38
N ARG A 167 -11.52 5.53 -12.56
CA ARG A 167 -11.24 4.20 -11.99
C ARG A 167 -12.35 3.71 -11.07
N ILE A 168 -12.94 4.60 -10.27
CA ILE A 168 -14.05 4.25 -9.36
C ILE A 168 -15.30 3.93 -10.19
N SER A 169 -15.59 4.70 -11.24
CA SER A 169 -16.67 4.40 -12.20
C SER A 169 -16.47 3.04 -12.86
N ASP A 170 -15.26 2.73 -13.34
CA ASP A 170 -14.95 1.42 -13.96
C ASP A 170 -15.21 0.27 -12.96
N ILE A 171 -14.84 0.45 -11.67
CA ILE A 171 -15.11 -0.53 -10.61
C ILE A 171 -16.63 -0.64 -10.34
N ALA A 172 -17.35 0.47 -10.32
CA ALA A 172 -18.81 0.47 -10.15
C ALA A 172 -19.48 -0.33 -11.28
N ASP A 173 -19.05 -0.15 -12.53
CA ASP A 173 -19.57 -0.92 -13.66
C ASP A 173 -19.25 -2.42 -13.55
N MET A 174 -18.07 -2.78 -13.03
CA MET A 174 -17.73 -4.18 -12.73
C MET A 174 -18.65 -4.79 -11.67
N ILE A 175 -18.98 -4.01 -10.62
CA ILE A 175 -19.88 -4.42 -9.55
C ILE A 175 -21.30 -4.61 -10.09
N ILE A 176 -21.80 -3.66 -10.89
CA ILE A 176 -23.15 -3.70 -11.47
C ILE A 176 -23.36 -4.92 -12.35
N LYS A 177 -22.33 -5.36 -13.09
CA LYS A 177 -22.37 -6.61 -13.88
C LYS A 177 -22.63 -7.85 -13.02
N GLN A 178 -22.31 -7.82 -11.73
CA GLN A 178 -22.48 -8.92 -10.77
C GLN A 178 -23.65 -8.72 -9.80
N ARG A 179 -24.45 -7.65 -9.96
CA ARG A 179 -25.47 -7.21 -8.99
C ARG A 179 -26.50 -8.27 -8.58
N ARG A 180 -26.77 -9.26 -9.45
CA ARG A 180 -27.77 -10.31 -9.17
C ARG A 180 -27.34 -11.28 -8.07
N ALA A 181 -26.03 -11.48 -7.91
CA ALA A 181 -25.48 -12.39 -6.91
C ALA A 181 -24.89 -11.62 -5.72
N LEU A 182 -24.46 -10.38 -5.93
CA LEU A 182 -23.77 -9.59 -4.93
C LEU A 182 -24.70 -9.16 -3.77
N ARG A 183 -24.26 -9.39 -2.53
CA ARG A 183 -24.88 -8.83 -1.32
C ARG A 183 -23.93 -7.99 -0.48
N VAL A 184 -22.62 -8.24 -0.57
CA VAL A 184 -21.61 -7.57 0.25
C VAL A 184 -20.42 -7.11 -0.59
N LEU A 185 -20.09 -5.82 -0.49
CA LEU A 185 -18.86 -5.23 -1.00
C LEU A 185 -17.87 -5.06 0.15
N ILE A 186 -16.76 -5.80 0.09
CA ILE A 186 -15.67 -5.73 1.06
C ILE A 186 -14.60 -4.77 0.56
N ILE A 187 -14.22 -3.81 1.40
CA ILE A 187 -13.18 -2.82 1.11
C ILE A 187 -12.09 -2.94 2.19
N ALA A 188 -10.98 -3.57 1.85
CA ALA A 188 -9.83 -3.66 2.74
C ALA A 188 -8.65 -2.82 2.26
N GLY A 189 -7.63 -2.73 3.09
CA GLY A 189 -6.44 -1.94 2.83
C GLY A 189 -5.86 -1.41 4.13
N PRO A 190 -4.56 -1.06 4.15
CA PRO A 190 -3.92 -0.67 5.38
C PRO A 190 -4.46 0.66 5.92
N SER A 191 -4.11 1.01 7.16
CA SER A 191 -4.43 2.33 7.71
C SER A 191 -3.90 3.44 6.81
N SER A 192 -4.67 4.52 6.70
CA SER A 192 -4.40 5.68 5.83
C SER A 192 -4.33 5.41 4.32
N SER A 193 -4.76 4.25 3.83
CA SER A 193 -4.80 3.95 2.39
C SER A 193 -5.92 4.65 1.61
N GLY A 194 -6.93 5.20 2.31
CA GLY A 194 -8.08 5.89 1.70
C GLY A 194 -9.36 5.04 1.58
N LYS A 195 -9.48 3.93 2.32
CA LYS A 195 -10.67 3.05 2.33
C LYS A 195 -11.98 3.80 2.53
N THR A 196 -12.11 4.59 3.60
CA THR A 196 -13.35 5.30 3.93
C THR A 196 -13.75 6.28 2.82
N SER A 197 -12.79 7.04 2.26
CA SER A 197 -13.03 7.93 1.12
C SER A 197 -13.44 7.14 -0.14
N PHE A 198 -12.77 6.01 -0.40
CA PHE A 198 -13.14 5.13 -1.50
C PHE A 198 -14.56 4.55 -1.32
N ALA A 199 -14.92 4.11 -0.11
CA ALA A 199 -16.25 3.58 0.23
C ALA A 199 -17.35 4.62 -0.04
N GLN A 200 -17.14 5.89 0.32
CA GLN A 200 -18.08 6.97 0.01
C GLN A 200 -18.20 7.25 -1.49
N ARG A 201 -17.07 7.32 -2.22
CA ARG A 201 -17.06 7.59 -3.66
C ARG A 201 -17.67 6.43 -4.47
N ILE A 202 -17.35 5.18 -4.13
CA ILE A 202 -17.94 4.02 -4.81
C ILE A 202 -19.44 3.91 -4.51
N SER A 203 -19.88 4.23 -3.28
CA SER A 203 -21.31 4.32 -2.95
C SER A 203 -22.05 5.32 -3.85
N THR A 204 -21.43 6.47 -4.09
CA THR A 204 -21.99 7.51 -4.96
C THR A 204 -22.12 7.00 -6.41
N GLN A 205 -21.07 6.37 -6.95
CA GLN A 205 -21.09 5.80 -8.30
C GLN A 205 -22.12 4.68 -8.44
N LEU A 206 -22.22 3.80 -7.45
CA LEU A 206 -23.22 2.73 -7.44
C LEU A 206 -24.64 3.30 -7.38
N TYR A 207 -24.87 4.36 -6.60
CA TYR A 207 -26.16 5.03 -6.52
C TYR A 207 -26.57 5.65 -7.87
N VAL A 208 -25.62 6.30 -8.57
CA VAL A 208 -25.84 6.80 -9.94
C VAL A 208 -26.23 5.66 -10.89
N ASN A 209 -25.63 4.48 -10.71
CA ASN A 209 -25.96 3.27 -11.46
C ASN A 209 -27.22 2.52 -10.94
N GLY A 210 -27.99 3.13 -10.03
CA GLY A 210 -29.24 2.60 -9.51
C GLY A 210 -29.09 1.51 -8.44
N LEU A 211 -27.91 1.34 -7.86
CA LEU A 211 -27.65 0.40 -6.77
C LEU A 211 -27.37 1.16 -5.48
N LYS A 212 -28.25 1.03 -4.49
CA LYS A 212 -28.06 1.63 -3.17
C LYS A 212 -27.12 0.80 -2.32
N THR A 213 -26.43 1.48 -1.42
CA THR A 213 -25.40 0.89 -0.57
C THR A 213 -25.57 1.35 0.87
N VAL A 214 -25.34 0.45 1.82
CA VAL A 214 -25.35 0.74 3.24
C VAL A 214 -23.98 0.39 3.80
N ALA A 215 -23.30 1.34 4.42
CA ALA A 215 -21.91 1.16 4.86
C ALA A 215 -21.80 0.82 6.35
N LEU A 216 -21.02 -0.21 6.66
CA LEU A 216 -20.61 -0.63 7.99
C LEU A 216 -19.09 -0.44 8.10
N SER A 217 -18.66 0.51 8.93
CA SER A 217 -17.23 0.69 9.23
C SER A 217 -16.84 -0.30 10.33
N MET A 218 -15.77 -1.06 10.10
CA MET A 218 -15.23 -1.94 11.14
C MET A 218 -14.60 -1.16 12.28
N ASP A 219 -14.13 0.06 12.03
CA ASP A 219 -13.55 0.92 13.06
C ASP A 219 -14.57 1.21 14.18
N ASP A 220 -15.87 1.18 13.90
CA ASP A 220 -16.92 1.35 14.92
C ASP A 220 -16.97 0.21 15.96
N TYR A 221 -16.37 -0.94 15.62
CA TYR A 221 -16.39 -2.15 16.44
C TYR A 221 -15.14 -2.33 17.30
N TYR A 222 -14.20 -1.38 17.27
CA TYR A 222 -13.07 -1.38 18.19
C TYR A 222 -13.52 -1.50 19.64
N LEU A 223 -12.81 -2.34 20.38
CA LEU A 223 -12.95 -2.48 21.83
C LEU A 223 -12.48 -1.20 22.52
N SER A 224 -12.93 -1.01 23.76
CA SER A 224 -12.34 0.01 24.63
C SER A 224 -10.87 -0.31 24.90
N ARG A 225 -10.04 0.72 25.06
CA ARG A 225 -8.58 0.61 25.24
C ARG A 225 -8.16 -0.41 26.30
N ASP A 226 -8.90 -0.55 27.39
CA ASP A 226 -8.64 -1.50 28.48
C ASP A 226 -8.78 -2.98 28.08
N LYS A 227 -9.41 -3.27 26.94
CA LYS A 227 -9.66 -4.62 26.42
C LYS A 227 -8.85 -4.94 25.17
N VAL A 228 -8.09 -3.98 24.66
CA VAL A 228 -7.23 -4.18 23.49
C VAL A 228 -6.03 -5.05 23.91
N PRO A 229 -5.67 -6.09 23.15
CA PRO A 229 -4.48 -6.89 23.41
C PRO A 229 -3.20 -6.06 23.45
N LEU A 230 -2.17 -6.60 24.11
CA LEU A 230 -0.83 -6.02 24.07
C LEU A 230 0.03 -6.76 23.03
N ASP A 231 0.91 -6.02 22.36
CA ASP A 231 1.95 -6.55 21.49
C ASP A 231 3.14 -7.11 22.31
N ASP A 232 4.13 -7.64 21.60
CA ASP A 232 5.35 -8.21 22.19
C ASP A 232 6.16 -7.21 23.03
N ASP A 233 5.99 -5.90 22.78
CA ASP A 233 6.63 -4.81 23.52
C ASP A 233 5.76 -4.29 24.69
N GLY A 234 4.61 -4.93 24.96
CA GLY A 234 3.68 -4.54 26.02
C GLY A 234 2.86 -3.29 25.73
N LYS A 235 2.79 -2.84 24.47
CA LYS A 235 1.96 -1.72 24.02
C LYS A 235 0.64 -2.23 23.46
N TYR A 236 -0.39 -1.39 23.45
CA TYR A 236 -1.69 -1.78 22.90
C TYR A 236 -1.61 -2.02 21.39
N ASP A 237 -1.98 -3.21 20.95
CA ASP A 237 -2.06 -3.57 19.53
C ASP A 237 -3.46 -3.28 18.98
N PHE A 238 -3.64 -2.07 18.46
CA PHE A 238 -4.88 -1.66 17.80
C PHE A 238 -5.01 -2.18 16.36
N ASP A 239 -3.97 -2.80 15.81
CA ASP A 239 -3.95 -3.31 14.45
C ASP A 239 -4.13 -4.83 14.41
N CYS A 240 -4.20 -5.55 15.54
CA CYS A 240 -4.68 -6.94 15.59
C CYS A 240 -6.18 -7.04 15.34
N VAL A 241 -6.63 -8.21 14.87
CA VAL A 241 -8.06 -8.44 14.57
C VAL A 241 -8.88 -8.57 15.86
N GLU A 242 -8.26 -9.01 16.94
CA GLU A 242 -8.79 -9.16 18.29
C GLU A 242 -9.04 -7.81 18.99
N ALA A 243 -8.51 -6.70 18.45
CA ALA A 243 -8.87 -5.36 18.91
C ALA A 243 -10.34 -5.00 18.57
N LEU A 244 -10.98 -5.77 17.69
CA LEU A 244 -12.39 -5.64 17.35
C LEU A 244 -13.26 -6.55 18.21
N ASP A 245 -14.49 -6.12 18.48
CA ASP A 245 -15.54 -6.99 19.01
C ASP A 245 -16.09 -7.88 17.89
N LEU A 246 -15.30 -8.89 17.54
CA LEU A 246 -15.59 -9.83 16.47
C LEU A 246 -16.93 -10.55 16.64
N PRO A 247 -17.33 -11.02 17.84
CA PRO A 247 -18.64 -11.64 18.00
C PRO A 247 -19.79 -10.71 17.62
N LEU A 248 -19.75 -9.45 18.07
CA LEU A 248 -20.79 -8.46 17.74
C LEU A 248 -20.77 -8.10 16.25
N LEU A 249 -19.57 -7.89 15.68
CA LEU A 249 -19.41 -7.55 14.27
C LEU A 249 -19.95 -8.67 13.36
N GLN A 250 -19.57 -9.92 13.62
CA GLN A 250 -20.05 -11.09 12.87
C GLN A 250 -21.57 -11.21 12.97
N GLN A 251 -22.12 -11.11 14.19
CA GLN A 251 -23.56 -11.14 14.41
C GLN A 251 -24.27 -10.07 13.56
N HIS A 252 -23.79 -8.81 13.63
CA HIS A 252 -24.42 -7.72 12.90
C HIS A 252 -24.30 -7.90 11.37
N ILE A 253 -23.17 -8.38 10.86
CA ILE A 253 -23.01 -8.68 9.43
C ILE A 253 -24.03 -9.73 8.99
N GLU A 254 -24.20 -10.82 9.74
CA GLU A 254 -25.17 -11.86 9.42
C GLU A 254 -26.62 -11.35 9.43
N GLN A 255 -26.97 -10.54 10.44
CA GLN A 255 -28.29 -9.92 10.56
C GLN A 255 -28.57 -8.98 9.38
N LEU A 256 -27.61 -8.12 9.04
CA LEU A 256 -27.74 -7.18 7.93
C LEU A 256 -27.90 -7.89 6.58
N ILE A 257 -27.19 -9.00 6.34
CA ILE A 257 -27.36 -9.80 5.11
C ILE A 257 -28.75 -10.42 5.01
N LYS A 258 -29.34 -10.79 6.16
CA LYS A 258 -30.73 -11.28 6.24
C LYS A 258 -31.78 -10.16 6.10
N GLY A 259 -31.35 -8.90 6.05
CA GLY A 259 -32.23 -7.72 5.99
C GLY A 259 -32.78 -7.29 7.34
N GLU A 260 -32.21 -7.79 8.44
CA GLU A 260 -32.56 -7.37 9.78
C GLU A 260 -31.97 -5.98 10.09
N THR A 261 -32.52 -5.33 11.12
CA THR A 261 -32.02 -4.05 11.63
C THR A 261 -31.11 -4.28 12.82
N VAL A 262 -29.99 -3.56 12.88
CA VAL A 262 -29.02 -3.63 13.98
C VAL A 262 -28.72 -2.24 14.53
N GLU A 263 -28.32 -2.19 15.80
CA GLU A 263 -27.81 -0.99 16.45
C GLU A 263 -26.28 -1.02 16.42
N ALA A 264 -25.69 -0.52 15.32
CA ALA A 264 -24.26 -0.49 15.17
C ALA A 264 -23.62 0.48 16.19
N PRO A 265 -22.53 0.10 16.88
CA PRO A 265 -21.80 1.02 17.72
C PRO A 265 -21.24 2.19 16.89
N VAL A 266 -20.82 3.24 17.59
CA VAL A 266 -20.04 4.35 17.01
C VAL A 266 -18.78 4.50 17.84
N HIS A 267 -17.61 4.49 17.21
CA HIS A 267 -16.35 4.67 17.94
C HIS A 267 -15.96 6.15 18.04
N ASP A 268 -15.69 6.63 19.26
CA ASP A 268 -15.17 7.97 19.53
C ASP A 268 -13.64 7.88 19.60
N PHE A 269 -12.96 8.18 18.48
CA PHE A 269 -11.50 8.11 18.38
C PHE A 269 -10.78 9.04 19.36
N ILE A 270 -11.33 10.23 19.61
CA ILE A 270 -10.74 11.22 20.52
C ILE A 270 -10.74 10.69 21.95
N ARG A 271 -11.81 9.99 22.35
CA ARG A 271 -11.91 9.37 23.68
C ARG A 271 -11.44 7.91 23.72
N SER A 272 -11.05 7.34 22.59
CA SER A 272 -10.66 5.94 22.39
C SER A 272 -11.62 4.93 23.03
N ARG A 273 -12.92 5.13 22.84
CA ARG A 273 -13.98 4.26 23.39
C ARG A 273 -15.26 4.35 22.57
N ARG A 274 -16.17 3.39 22.78
CA ARG A 274 -17.51 3.46 22.19
C ARG A 274 -18.29 4.68 22.69
N ALA A 275 -18.93 5.38 21.77
CA ALA A 275 -19.90 6.40 22.09
C ALA A 275 -21.16 5.76 22.71
N LYS A 276 -21.93 6.56 23.47
CA LYS A 276 -23.21 6.12 24.01
C LYS A 276 -24.29 5.95 22.93
N GLN A 277 -24.15 6.71 21.84
CA GLN A 277 -25.06 6.65 20.70
C GLN A 277 -24.69 5.47 19.79
N THR A 278 -25.72 4.81 19.29
CA THR A 278 -25.62 3.82 18.21
C THR A 278 -26.19 4.40 16.93
N ARG A 279 -25.93 3.71 15.82
CA ARG A 279 -26.55 3.99 14.53
C ARG A 279 -27.42 2.79 14.16
N THR A 280 -28.71 3.04 13.97
CA THR A 280 -29.62 2.04 13.39
C THR A 280 -29.25 1.80 11.93
N VAL A 281 -28.94 0.56 11.58
CA VAL A 281 -28.54 0.14 10.23
C VAL A 281 -29.41 -1.03 9.78
N SER A 282 -29.90 -0.98 8.55
CA SER A 282 -30.58 -2.09 7.87
C SER A 282 -30.20 -2.10 6.39
N VAL A 283 -30.20 -3.26 5.75
CA VAL A 283 -29.89 -3.41 4.32
C VAL A 283 -31.14 -3.92 3.61
N GLY A 284 -31.69 -3.13 2.72
CA GLY A 284 -32.86 -3.51 1.92
C GLY A 284 -32.56 -4.62 0.89
N PRO A 285 -33.61 -5.23 0.31
CA PRO A 285 -33.46 -6.29 -0.68
C PRO A 285 -32.76 -5.85 -1.98
N GLU A 286 -32.88 -4.55 -2.32
CA GLU A 286 -32.26 -3.92 -3.51
C GLU A 286 -31.01 -3.10 -3.14
N GLU A 287 -30.44 -3.36 -1.97
CA GLU A 287 -29.25 -2.67 -1.45
C GLU A 287 -28.13 -3.67 -1.17
N ILE A 288 -26.88 -3.20 -1.24
CA ILE A 288 -25.72 -4.00 -0.83
C ILE A 288 -25.07 -3.43 0.41
N LEU A 289 -24.54 -4.32 1.25
CA LEU A 289 -23.76 -3.96 2.43
C LEU A 289 -22.32 -3.67 2.00
N ILE A 290 -21.78 -2.51 2.36
CA ILE A 290 -20.36 -2.21 2.26
C ILE A 290 -19.72 -2.44 3.63
N ILE A 291 -18.68 -3.27 3.69
CA ILE A 291 -17.87 -3.47 4.89
C ILE A 291 -16.48 -2.95 4.60
N GLU A 292 -16.00 -2.00 5.41
CA GLU A 292 -14.66 -1.45 5.24
C GLU A 292 -13.84 -1.49 6.53
N GLY A 293 -12.55 -1.83 6.42
CA GLY A 293 -11.65 -1.96 7.55
C GLY A 293 -10.30 -2.55 7.15
N ILE A 294 -9.29 -2.44 8.04
CA ILE A 294 -7.95 -2.99 7.77
C ILE A 294 -7.99 -4.52 7.61
N HIS A 295 -8.85 -5.19 8.38
CA HIS A 295 -9.02 -6.64 8.38
C HIS A 295 -10.19 -7.13 7.52
N ALA A 296 -10.82 -6.27 6.71
CA ALA A 296 -12.10 -6.61 6.07
C ALA A 296 -12.03 -7.85 5.14
N LEU A 297 -10.84 -8.22 4.65
CA LEU A 297 -10.62 -9.42 3.84
C LEU A 297 -10.31 -10.68 4.65
N ASP A 298 -10.15 -10.58 5.97
CA ASP A 298 -9.87 -11.72 6.83
C ASP A 298 -11.07 -12.69 6.82
N PRO A 299 -10.86 -13.98 6.49
CA PRO A 299 -11.92 -14.98 6.51
C PRO A 299 -12.66 -15.09 7.85
N ILE A 300 -12.04 -14.72 8.97
CA ILE A 300 -12.66 -14.76 10.30
C ILE A 300 -13.90 -13.88 10.41
N LEU A 301 -14.01 -12.82 9.62
CA LEU A 301 -15.15 -11.90 9.70
C LEU A 301 -16.44 -12.49 9.16
N VAL A 302 -16.34 -13.42 8.22
CA VAL A 302 -17.45 -13.91 7.42
C VAL A 302 -17.34 -15.42 7.18
N PRO A 303 -17.20 -16.24 8.24
CA PRO A 303 -16.80 -17.65 8.12
C PRO A 303 -17.79 -18.48 7.29
N ASN A 304 -19.08 -18.11 7.32
CA ASN A 304 -20.18 -18.87 6.71
C ASN A 304 -20.83 -18.19 5.50
N ILE A 305 -20.20 -17.15 4.92
CA ILE A 305 -20.78 -16.45 3.77
C ILE A 305 -20.32 -17.08 2.45
N ASN A 306 -21.29 -17.38 1.58
CA ASN A 306 -21.00 -17.83 0.22
C ASN A 306 -20.19 -16.78 -0.53
N ARG A 307 -19.00 -17.16 -1.01
CA ARG A 307 -18.05 -16.27 -1.71
C ARG A 307 -18.66 -15.60 -2.94
N ASN A 308 -19.67 -16.20 -3.57
CA ASN A 308 -20.37 -15.63 -4.73
C ASN A 308 -21.22 -14.39 -4.37
N LEU A 309 -21.49 -14.18 -3.08
CA LEU A 309 -22.20 -13.00 -2.58
C LEU A 309 -21.26 -11.81 -2.31
N LEU A 310 -19.95 -12.00 -2.50
CA LEU A 310 -18.92 -11.04 -2.13
C LEU A 310 -18.26 -10.42 -3.36
N PHE A 311 -18.14 -9.10 -3.38
CA PHE A 311 -17.18 -8.38 -4.22
C PHE A 311 -16.10 -7.81 -3.33
N LYS A 312 -14.82 -7.97 -3.72
CA LYS A 312 -13.68 -7.64 -2.87
C LYS A 312 -12.81 -6.58 -3.53
N VAL A 313 -12.56 -5.49 -2.82
CA VAL A 313 -11.66 -4.41 -3.24
C VAL A 313 -10.56 -4.24 -2.20
N TYR A 314 -9.32 -4.15 -2.66
CA TYR A 314 -8.18 -3.79 -1.84
C TYR A 314 -7.68 -2.40 -2.25
N VAL A 315 -7.74 -1.45 -1.33
CA VAL A 315 -7.33 -0.06 -1.52
C VAL A 315 -5.94 0.14 -0.93
N SER A 316 -4.97 0.45 -1.79
CA SER A 316 -3.60 0.75 -1.39
C SER A 316 -3.16 2.12 -1.89
N CYS A 317 -2.44 2.86 -1.04
CA CYS A 317 -1.87 4.16 -1.38
C CYS A 317 -0.47 3.98 -1.96
N LEU A 318 -0.39 3.44 -3.17
CA LEU A 318 0.86 3.11 -3.84
C LEU A 318 1.70 4.36 -4.12
N GLY A 319 2.98 4.33 -3.75
CA GLY A 319 3.96 5.36 -4.12
C GLY A 319 4.18 5.34 -5.63
N GLY A 320 3.69 6.36 -6.33
CA GLY A 320 3.71 6.41 -7.79
C GLY A 320 4.92 7.14 -8.38
N LEU A 321 5.78 7.74 -7.57
CA LEU A 321 6.81 8.66 -8.03
C LEU A 321 8.17 8.34 -7.43
N SER A 322 9.20 8.62 -8.22
CA SER A 322 10.58 8.54 -7.79
C SER A 322 11.22 9.92 -7.83
N PHE A 323 12.26 10.11 -7.02
CA PHE A 323 13.12 11.29 -7.09
C PHE A 323 14.00 11.24 -8.34
N ASP A 324 14.47 10.04 -8.70
CA ASP A 324 15.22 9.73 -9.92
C ASP A 324 15.11 8.22 -10.22
N LEU A 325 15.97 7.69 -11.10
CA LEU A 325 15.96 6.28 -11.49
C LEU A 325 16.30 5.30 -10.34
N TYR A 326 17.07 5.74 -9.34
CA TYR A 326 17.55 4.89 -8.24
C TYR A 326 16.83 5.17 -6.92
N ASN A 327 16.25 6.35 -6.79
CA ASN A 327 15.64 6.86 -5.57
C ASN A 327 14.12 6.85 -5.71
N ARG A 328 13.49 5.70 -5.44
CA ARG A 328 12.02 5.58 -5.40
C ARG A 328 11.47 6.09 -4.05
N GLN A 329 10.25 6.62 -4.03
CA GLN A 329 9.53 6.83 -2.78
C GLN A 329 8.89 5.52 -2.28
N PRO A 330 9.16 5.07 -1.05
CA PRO A 330 8.45 3.94 -0.44
C PRO A 330 6.95 4.24 -0.24
N THR A 331 6.10 3.28 -0.61
CA THR A 331 4.65 3.31 -0.35
C THR A 331 4.30 3.50 1.14
N THR A 332 5.12 2.96 2.04
CA THR A 332 4.96 3.09 3.50
C THR A 332 5.10 4.54 3.96
N GLU A 333 6.02 5.33 3.40
CA GLU A 333 6.20 6.73 3.77
C GLU A 333 5.03 7.61 3.33
N VAL A 334 4.45 7.33 2.16
CA VAL A 334 3.22 8.03 1.72
C VAL A 334 2.08 7.76 2.72
N ARG A 335 1.95 6.53 3.21
CA ARG A 335 0.97 6.19 4.25
C ARG A 335 1.27 6.90 5.57
N LEU A 336 2.53 6.97 6.00
CA LEU A 336 2.95 7.67 7.21
C LEU A 336 2.53 9.15 7.15
N LEU A 337 2.88 9.86 6.07
CA LEU A 337 2.53 11.27 5.89
C LEU A 337 1.01 11.50 5.95
N ARG A 338 0.24 10.63 5.29
CA ARG A 338 -1.23 10.68 5.33
C ARG A 338 -1.77 10.42 6.72
N ARG A 339 -1.15 9.50 7.47
CA ARG A 339 -1.55 9.16 8.84
C ARG A 339 -1.26 10.29 9.81
N LEU A 340 -0.08 10.90 9.74
CA LEU A 340 0.30 12.06 10.57
C LEU A 340 -0.75 13.17 10.47
N VAL A 341 -1.13 13.54 9.24
CA VAL A 341 -2.13 14.60 9.02
C VAL A 341 -3.54 14.17 9.45
N ARG A 342 -3.92 12.91 9.21
CA ARG A 342 -5.25 12.41 9.59
C ARG A 342 -5.42 12.34 11.10
N ASP A 343 -4.43 11.79 11.79
CA ASP A 343 -4.52 11.49 13.22
C ASP A 343 -4.54 12.79 14.03
N ASP A 344 -3.70 13.76 13.65
CA ASP A 344 -3.69 15.12 14.21
C ASP A 344 -5.04 15.84 14.01
N ARG A 345 -5.59 15.81 12.79
CA ARG A 345 -6.81 16.57 12.47
C ARG A 345 -8.11 15.92 12.94
N PHE A 346 -8.17 14.58 13.00
CA PHE A 346 -9.45 13.87 13.15
C PHE A 346 -9.47 12.83 14.26
N ARG A 347 -8.34 12.39 14.79
CA ARG A 347 -8.28 11.36 15.85
C ARG A 347 -7.74 11.88 17.18
N GLY A 348 -7.20 13.10 17.21
CA GLY A 348 -6.71 13.73 18.44
C GLY A 348 -5.36 13.18 18.92
N SER A 349 -4.59 12.56 18.03
CA SER A 349 -3.22 12.10 18.31
C SER A 349 -2.23 13.04 17.64
N HIS A 350 -1.26 13.55 18.39
CA HIS A 350 -0.24 14.43 17.84
C HIS A 350 0.66 13.69 16.82
N PRO A 351 1.27 14.41 15.86
CA PRO A 351 2.15 13.80 14.86
C PRO A 351 3.28 12.95 15.46
N GLU A 352 3.85 13.38 16.59
CA GLU A 352 4.92 12.68 17.30
C GLU A 352 4.47 11.28 17.76
N GLU A 353 3.28 11.18 18.36
CA GLU A 353 2.73 9.89 18.82
C GLU A 353 2.51 8.92 17.65
N THR A 354 2.01 9.45 16.53
CA THR A 354 1.80 8.67 15.31
C THR A 354 3.12 8.18 14.73
N PHE A 355 4.17 8.99 14.82
CA PHE A 355 5.51 8.64 14.37
C PHE A 355 6.10 7.52 15.22
N ASP A 356 5.99 7.62 16.54
CA ASP A 356 6.51 6.62 17.49
C ASP A 356 5.84 5.23 17.33
N MET A 357 4.57 5.20 16.94
CA MET A 357 3.82 3.96 16.66
C MET A 357 4.05 3.41 15.25
N TRP A 358 4.72 4.13 14.34
CA TRP A 358 4.75 3.73 12.93
C TRP A 358 5.42 2.38 12.69
N ALA A 359 6.43 2.05 13.50
CA ALA A 359 7.18 0.79 13.36
C ALA A 359 6.29 -0.45 13.56
N SER A 360 5.25 -0.38 14.39
CA SER A 360 4.32 -1.49 14.64
C SER A 360 3.17 -1.60 13.64
N VAL A 361 3.07 -0.66 12.67
CA VAL A 361 1.92 -0.58 11.73
C VAL A 361 2.34 -0.68 10.24
N ARG A 362 3.63 -0.58 9.95
CA ARG A 362 4.11 -0.36 8.59
C ARG A 362 3.97 -1.56 7.67
#